data_AF-A0A504YDJ0-F1
#
_entry.id   AF-A0A504YDJ0-F1
#
_cell.length_a   1.000
_cell.length_b   1.000
_cell.length_c   1.000
_cell.angle_alpha   90.00
_cell.angle_beta   90.00
_cell.angle_gamma   90.00
#
_symmetry.space_group_name_H-M   'P 1'
#
loop_
_entity.id
_entity.type
_entity.pdbx_description
1 polymer ?
#
loop_
_entity_poly.entity_id
_entity_poly.type
_entity_poly.pdbx_seq_one_letter_code
_entity_poly.pdbx_strand_id
1 'polypeptide(L)'
;MASNNVDSCVKTRDKLLKATRINPSRIDCRQLNGDSTRSVRRFAANLLADYPRLDRVIIQSCSCITGIVAGKRRPTHDGFEHIMGTNYFATYLLARLLWSRLSESEDGRLILVADTDASARAQAQAPQLPDSDQLGLPLQDLNFDDPNTFTPKIAYQRSQWFLTLFADELSRRTAHETMTRVMLVNPVVSLATAPRFSGSGVETLTTEKKVVFDQAINFITRLVKRKVSATTLFCAVVDPVVLPSRAAKNERVVQSAERFQDLRLISDQTTLTQNINRTLSASQYLWKLSEKWTRLDKYPEPLPLPPRLPTPGNPVASHVPPGST
;
A
#
# COMPACT_ATOMS: atom_id res chain seq x y z
N MET A 1 -10.44 -0.92 11.58
CA MET A 1 -8.99 -0.71 11.79
C MET A 1 -8.31 -2.06 11.94
N ALA A 2 -7.10 -2.22 11.42
CA ALA A 2 -6.33 -3.46 11.53
C ALA A 2 -4.93 -3.18 12.06
N SER A 3 -4.44 -4.00 12.99
CA SER A 3 -3.14 -3.80 13.65
C SER A 3 -2.55 -5.14 14.10
N ASN A 4 -1.22 -5.22 14.19
CA ASN A 4 -0.54 -6.35 14.82
C ASN A 4 -0.66 -6.32 16.36
N ASN A 5 -1.02 -5.17 16.93
CA ASN A 5 -1.29 -4.95 18.34
C ASN A 5 -2.77 -4.54 18.52
N VAL A 6 -3.59 -5.51 18.96
CA VAL A 6 -5.04 -5.33 19.14
C VAL A 6 -5.34 -4.35 20.27
N ASP A 7 -4.57 -4.37 21.37
CA ASP A 7 -4.77 -3.45 22.49
C ASP A 7 -4.55 -1.99 22.08
N SER A 8 -3.52 -1.72 21.29
CA SER A 8 -3.27 -0.40 20.71
C SER A 8 -4.42 0.04 19.78
N CYS A 9 -4.95 -0.90 18.99
CA CYS A 9 -6.12 -0.66 18.14
C CYS A 9 -7.33 -0.26 18.99
N VAL A 10 -7.65 -1.04 20.03
CA VAL A 10 -8.78 -0.79 20.94
C VAL A 10 -8.62 0.55 21.65
N LYS A 11 -7.45 0.85 22.20
CA LYS A 11 -7.15 2.16 22.82
C LYS A 11 -7.37 3.32 21.85
N THR A 12 -6.99 3.15 20.58
CA THR A 12 -7.19 4.17 19.54
C THR A 12 -8.67 4.30 19.17
N ARG A 13 -9.38 3.18 19.03
CA ARG A 13 -10.83 3.15 18.82
C ARG A 13 -11.55 3.91 19.92
N ASP A 14 -11.24 3.63 21.19
CA ASP A 14 -11.95 4.26 22.31
C ASP A 14 -11.72 5.78 22.36
N LYS A 15 -10.51 6.25 21.99
CA LYS A 15 -10.23 7.68 21.80
C LYS A 15 -11.08 8.29 20.67
N LEU A 16 -11.22 7.58 19.54
CA LEU A 16 -12.04 8.05 18.41
C LEU A 16 -13.53 8.10 18.79
N LEU A 17 -14.04 7.08 19.48
CA LEU A 17 -15.42 7.05 19.95
C LEU A 17 -15.70 8.22 20.90
N LYS A 18 -14.77 8.50 21.84
CA LYS A 18 -14.89 9.66 22.74
C LYS A 18 -14.88 11.00 21.99
N ALA A 19 -14.03 11.13 20.97
CA ALA A 19 -13.87 12.38 20.22
C ALA A 19 -15.01 12.65 19.23
N THR A 20 -15.59 11.61 18.63
CA THR A 20 -16.55 11.74 17.51
C THR A 20 -17.99 11.40 17.88
N ARG A 21 -18.21 10.72 19.02
CA ARG A 21 -19.53 10.25 19.49
C ARG A 21 -20.28 9.35 18.50
N ILE A 22 -19.57 8.71 17.57
CA ILE A 22 -20.17 7.74 16.65
C ILE A 22 -20.50 6.43 17.38
N ASN A 23 -21.44 5.66 16.84
CA ASN A 23 -21.81 4.37 17.41
C ASN A 23 -20.60 3.41 17.44
N PRO A 24 -20.28 2.77 18.59
CA PRO A 24 -19.20 1.79 18.69
C PRO A 24 -19.21 0.68 17.64
N SER A 25 -20.40 0.26 17.17
CA SER A 25 -20.53 -0.77 16.12
C SER A 25 -19.94 -0.35 14.76
N ARG A 26 -19.67 0.94 14.55
CA ARG A 26 -19.08 1.48 13.33
C ARG A 26 -17.55 1.39 13.28
N ILE A 27 -16.90 1.03 14.39
CA ILE A 27 -15.43 0.89 14.43
C ILE A 27 -15.04 -0.50 14.96
N ASP A 28 -14.63 -1.36 14.05
CA ASP A 28 -14.06 -2.67 14.39
C ASP A 28 -12.53 -2.62 14.45
N CYS A 29 -11.95 -3.42 15.35
CA CYS A 29 -10.52 -3.62 15.51
C CYS A 29 -10.17 -5.08 15.27
N ARG A 30 -9.36 -5.33 14.23
CA ARG A 30 -8.96 -6.68 13.84
C ARG A 30 -7.45 -6.87 13.88
N GLN A 31 -7.04 -8.09 14.21
CA GLN A 31 -5.63 -8.47 14.17
C GLN A 31 -5.17 -8.66 12.72
N LEU A 32 -4.06 -8.03 12.36
CA LEU A 32 -3.37 -8.22 11.09
C LEU A 32 -1.86 -8.15 11.33
N ASN A 33 -1.16 -9.27 11.14
CA ASN A 33 0.29 -9.29 11.15
C ASN A 33 0.82 -9.36 9.71
N GLY A 34 1.43 -8.26 9.23
CA GLY A 34 2.07 -8.21 7.92
C GLY A 34 3.31 -9.10 7.79
N ASP A 35 3.86 -9.59 8.90
CA ASP A 35 5.02 -10.49 8.93
C ASP A 35 4.64 -11.95 8.60
N SER A 36 3.37 -12.22 8.28
CA SER A 36 2.86 -13.54 7.92
C SER A 36 1.77 -13.50 6.84
N THR A 37 2.01 -14.11 5.68
CA THR A 37 1.02 -14.26 4.61
C THR A 37 -0.21 -15.02 5.08
N ARG A 38 -0.05 -15.98 6.00
CA ARG A 38 -1.15 -16.70 6.64
C ARG A 38 -2.04 -15.76 7.45
N SER A 39 -1.44 -14.83 8.20
CA SER A 39 -2.21 -13.83 8.93
C SER A 39 -2.95 -12.89 7.99
N VAL A 40 -2.32 -12.47 6.88
CA VAL A 40 -2.96 -11.62 5.86
C VAL A 40 -4.17 -12.32 5.24
N ARG A 41 -4.02 -13.59 4.83
CA ARG A 41 -5.12 -14.38 4.26
C ARG A 41 -6.27 -14.60 5.22
N ARG A 42 -5.97 -14.91 6.49
CA ARG A 42 -6.99 -15.07 7.53
C ARG A 42 -7.73 -13.76 7.80
N PHE A 43 -7.01 -12.64 7.86
CA PHE A 43 -7.61 -11.32 8.01
C PHE A 43 -8.56 -11.01 6.86
N ALA A 44 -8.12 -11.20 5.61
CA ALA A 44 -8.94 -10.96 4.43
C ALA A 44 -10.21 -11.85 4.44
N ALA A 45 -10.07 -13.13 4.75
CA ALA A 45 -11.20 -14.06 4.83
C ALA A 45 -12.24 -13.61 5.87
N ASN A 46 -11.79 -13.28 7.08
CA ASN A 46 -12.67 -12.78 8.13
C ASN A 46 -13.36 -11.48 7.71
N LEU A 47 -12.63 -10.54 7.09
CA LEU A 47 -13.18 -9.26 6.64
C LEU A 47 -14.27 -9.47 5.58
N LEU A 48 -14.00 -10.31 4.58
CA LEU A 48 -14.91 -10.58 3.48
C LEU A 48 -16.15 -11.38 3.90
N ALA A 49 -16.04 -12.18 4.96
CA ALA A 49 -17.18 -12.91 5.54
C ALA A 49 -18.13 -12.00 6.33
N ASP A 50 -17.60 -10.97 6.99
CA ASP A 50 -18.40 -10.07 7.84
C ASP A 50 -18.94 -8.85 7.08
N TYR A 51 -18.22 -8.40 6.05
CA TYR A 51 -18.58 -7.21 5.28
C TYR A 51 -18.90 -7.58 3.83
N PRO A 52 -20.19 -7.67 3.46
CA PRO A 52 -20.61 -8.05 2.11
C PRO A 52 -20.30 -6.99 1.05
N ARG A 53 -19.82 -5.80 1.45
CA ARG A 53 -19.44 -4.71 0.55
C ARG A 53 -18.18 -4.01 1.07
N LEU A 54 -17.29 -3.62 0.16
CA LEU A 54 -16.12 -2.78 0.44
C LEU A 54 -16.08 -1.59 -0.51
N ASP A 55 -16.20 -0.37 0.02
CA ASP A 55 -16.16 0.85 -0.80
C ASP A 55 -14.77 1.49 -0.83
N ARG A 56 -14.01 1.35 0.26
CA ARG A 56 -12.73 2.01 0.48
C ARG A 56 -11.77 1.07 1.17
N VAL A 57 -10.58 0.91 0.61
CA VAL A 57 -9.48 0.18 1.24
C VAL A 57 -8.27 1.12 1.30
N ILE A 58 -7.89 1.52 2.51
CA ILE A 58 -6.69 2.31 2.75
C ILE A 58 -5.64 1.38 3.34
N ILE A 59 -4.52 1.21 2.63
CA ILE A 59 -3.39 0.41 3.09
C ILE A 59 -2.19 1.33 3.29
N GLN A 60 -1.75 1.42 4.54
CA GLN A 60 -0.51 2.07 4.92
C GLN A 60 0.44 0.99 5.42
N SER A 61 1.60 0.85 4.76
CA SER A 61 2.63 -0.11 5.17
C SER A 61 3.13 0.18 6.59
N CYS A 62 3.51 -0.88 7.31
CA CYS A 62 3.86 -0.80 8.74
C CYS A 62 5.18 -0.06 9.00
N SER A 63 6.12 -0.06 8.04
CA SER A 63 7.35 0.70 8.19
C SER A 63 7.07 2.19 8.07
N CYS A 64 7.61 2.94 9.00
CA CYS A 64 7.44 4.37 9.05
C CYS A 64 7.95 5.01 7.76
N ILE A 65 7.07 5.82 7.15
CA ILE A 65 7.48 6.96 6.36
C ILE A 65 8.34 7.75 7.35
N THR A 66 9.65 7.61 7.36
CA THR A 66 10.59 8.39 8.16
C THR A 66 11.89 8.31 7.39
N GLY A 67 12.63 9.41 7.27
CA GLY A 67 13.93 9.39 6.59
C GLY A 67 14.97 8.47 7.25
N ILE A 68 14.63 7.91 8.41
CA ILE A 68 15.42 6.96 9.19
C ILE A 68 14.63 5.67 9.30
N VAL A 69 15.18 4.62 8.71
CA VAL A 69 14.74 3.25 8.89
C VAL A 69 15.87 2.56 9.65
N ALA A 70 15.57 2.08 10.86
CA ALA A 70 16.53 1.39 11.71
C ALA A 70 16.16 -0.08 11.80
N GLY A 71 17.15 -0.96 11.85
CA GLY A 71 16.92 -2.40 11.97
C GLY A 71 18.08 -3.20 11.41
N LYS A 72 18.15 -4.47 11.82
CA LYS A 72 19.01 -5.47 11.17
C LYS A 72 18.15 -6.29 10.21
N ARG A 73 18.79 -6.84 9.17
CA ARG A 73 18.15 -7.81 8.28
C ARG A 73 17.57 -8.96 9.13
N ARG A 74 16.31 -9.28 8.91
CA ARG A 74 15.68 -10.49 9.48
C ARG A 74 14.59 -10.99 8.54
N PRO A 75 14.29 -12.29 8.55
CA PRO A 75 13.22 -12.85 7.74
C PRO A 75 11.84 -12.62 8.40
N THR A 76 10.79 -12.67 7.58
CA THR A 76 9.40 -12.87 7.99
C THR A 76 9.12 -14.34 8.30
N HIS A 77 7.90 -14.65 8.76
CA HIS A 77 7.47 -16.05 8.92
C HIS A 77 7.44 -16.84 7.60
N ASP A 78 7.42 -16.15 6.45
CA ASP A 78 7.36 -16.75 5.12
C ASP A 78 8.72 -16.69 4.39
N GLY A 79 9.78 -16.21 5.06
CA GLY A 79 11.14 -16.15 4.51
C GLY A 79 11.48 -14.90 3.68
N PHE A 80 10.58 -13.92 3.59
CA PHE A 80 10.91 -12.63 2.97
C PHE A 80 11.82 -11.81 3.88
N GLU A 81 12.67 -10.93 3.36
CA GLU A 81 13.26 -9.88 4.20
C GLU A 81 12.13 -9.04 4.79
N HIS A 82 12.25 -8.69 6.06
CA HIS A 82 11.16 -8.14 6.84
C HIS A 82 10.54 -6.85 6.28
N ILE A 83 11.34 -5.87 5.84
CA ILE A 83 10.84 -4.62 5.27
C ILE A 83 10.11 -4.91 3.95
N MET A 84 10.70 -5.74 3.08
CA MET A 84 10.08 -6.16 1.82
C MET A 84 8.77 -6.94 2.06
N GLY A 85 8.79 -7.88 3.00
CA GLY A 85 7.67 -8.71 3.39
C GLY A 85 6.50 -7.90 3.94
N THR A 86 6.76 -7.05 4.94
CA THR A 86 5.71 -6.29 5.62
C THR A 86 5.20 -5.08 4.85
N ASN A 87 6.05 -4.40 4.06
CA ASN A 87 5.61 -3.22 3.32
C ASN A 87 5.03 -3.56 1.96
N TYR A 88 5.70 -4.45 1.21
CA TYR A 88 5.32 -4.74 -0.17
C TYR A 88 4.49 -6.03 -0.27
N PHE A 89 5.05 -7.18 0.07
CA PHE A 89 4.36 -8.47 -0.17
C PHE A 89 3.05 -8.62 0.61
N ALA A 90 3.01 -8.16 1.86
CA ALA A 90 1.79 -8.15 2.66
C ALA A 90 0.72 -7.22 2.07
N THR A 91 1.11 -6.02 1.64
CA THR A 91 0.22 -5.05 0.99
C THR A 91 -0.31 -5.58 -0.34
N TYR A 92 0.58 -6.14 -1.17
CA TYR A 92 0.24 -6.76 -2.44
C TYR A 92 -0.79 -7.88 -2.25
N LEU A 93 -0.51 -8.82 -1.34
CA LEU A 93 -1.40 -9.94 -1.04
C LEU A 93 -2.75 -9.45 -0.51
N LEU A 94 -2.74 -8.52 0.45
CA LEU A 94 -3.97 -7.98 1.02
C LEU A 94 -4.83 -7.28 -0.03
N ALA A 95 -4.23 -6.40 -0.83
CA ALA A 95 -4.93 -5.67 -1.89
C ALA A 95 -5.54 -6.64 -2.91
N ARG A 96 -4.78 -7.64 -3.35
CA ARG A 96 -5.25 -8.67 -4.30
C ARG A 96 -6.42 -9.48 -3.75
N LEU A 97 -6.38 -9.87 -2.47
CA LEU A 97 -7.46 -10.65 -1.83
C LEU A 97 -8.75 -9.85 -1.63
N LEU A 98 -8.64 -8.53 -1.41
CA LEU A 98 -9.80 -7.66 -1.22
C LEU A 98 -10.34 -7.08 -2.53
N TRP A 99 -9.60 -7.21 -3.63
CA TRP A 99 -9.87 -6.52 -4.88
C TRP A 99 -11.24 -6.87 -5.47
N SER A 100 -11.60 -8.16 -5.53
CA SER A 100 -12.87 -8.61 -6.09
C SER A 100 -14.06 -7.89 -5.43
N ARG A 101 -14.13 -7.95 -4.10
CA ARG A 101 -15.18 -7.29 -3.31
C ARG A 101 -15.14 -5.77 -3.40
N LEU A 102 -13.96 -5.17 -3.49
CA LEU A 102 -13.81 -3.73 -3.66
C LEU A 102 -14.29 -3.28 -5.05
N SER A 103 -14.04 -4.09 -6.07
CA SER A 103 -14.39 -3.80 -7.46
C SER A 103 -15.89 -3.82 -7.76
N GLU A 104 -16.68 -4.46 -6.89
CA GLU A 104 -18.14 -4.46 -6.94
C GLU A 104 -18.75 -3.10 -6.56
N SER A 105 -18.00 -2.24 -5.87
CA SER A 105 -18.47 -0.91 -5.48
C SER A 105 -18.45 0.06 -6.66
N GLU A 106 -19.56 0.77 -6.90
CA GLU A 106 -19.71 1.80 -7.95
C GLU A 106 -18.61 2.87 -7.89
N ASP A 107 -18.17 3.22 -6.67
CA ASP A 107 -17.07 4.15 -6.41
C ASP A 107 -15.99 3.46 -5.56
N GLY A 108 -15.58 2.24 -5.90
CA GLY A 108 -14.52 1.54 -5.17
C GLY A 108 -13.19 2.32 -5.21
N ARG A 109 -12.47 2.41 -4.08
CA ARG A 109 -11.13 3.03 -4.04
C ARG A 109 -10.13 2.20 -3.26
N LEU A 110 -9.04 1.84 -3.92
CA LEU A 110 -7.84 1.30 -3.30
C LEU A 110 -6.83 2.43 -3.14
N ILE A 111 -6.56 2.81 -1.89
CA ILE A 111 -5.66 3.90 -1.53
C ILE A 111 -4.42 3.30 -0.89
N LEU A 112 -3.31 3.34 -1.61
CA LEU A 112 -2.00 2.89 -1.16
C LEU A 112 -1.20 4.10 -0.70
N VAL A 113 -0.87 4.15 0.59
CA VAL A 113 -0.01 5.21 1.14
C VAL A 113 1.44 4.84 0.86
N ALA A 114 2.13 5.66 0.06
CA ALA A 114 3.48 5.38 -0.42
C ALA A 114 4.37 6.64 -0.38
N ASP A 115 5.64 6.44 -0.06
CA ASP A 115 6.67 7.47 -0.14
C ASP A 115 7.25 7.52 -1.57
N THR A 116 6.73 8.45 -2.38
CA THR A 116 7.13 8.55 -3.78
C THR A 116 8.56 9.05 -3.96
N ASP A 117 9.16 9.69 -2.95
CA ASP A 117 10.57 10.13 -3.02
C ASP A 117 11.52 8.96 -2.74
N ALA A 118 11.16 8.10 -1.79
CA ALA A 118 11.85 6.83 -1.59
C ALA A 118 11.74 5.93 -2.82
N SER A 119 10.54 5.87 -3.42
CA SER A 119 10.32 5.17 -4.71
C SER A 119 11.22 5.72 -5.82
N ALA A 120 11.24 7.04 -6.03
CA ALA A 120 12.07 7.66 -7.07
C ALA A 120 13.57 7.39 -6.89
N ARG A 121 14.05 7.37 -5.63
CA ARG A 121 15.44 7.03 -5.31
C ARG A 121 15.79 5.58 -5.62
N ALA A 122 14.90 4.63 -5.32
CA ALA A 122 15.10 3.23 -5.71
C ALA A 122 15.04 3.05 -7.24
N GLN A 123 14.12 3.72 -7.92
CA GLN A 123 14.02 3.69 -9.38
C GLN A 123 15.28 4.23 -10.06
N ALA A 124 15.88 5.30 -9.54
CA ALA A 124 17.13 5.86 -10.07
C ALA A 124 18.34 4.92 -9.93
N GLN A 125 18.26 3.95 -9.02
CA GLN A 125 19.29 2.93 -8.79
C GLN A 125 18.92 1.58 -9.43
N ALA A 126 17.79 1.49 -10.11
CA ALA A 126 17.34 0.26 -10.73
C ALA A 126 18.26 -0.14 -11.90
N PRO A 127 18.52 -1.44 -12.09
CA PRO A 127 19.24 -1.91 -13.27
C PRO A 127 18.44 -1.59 -14.53
N GLN A 128 19.11 -1.40 -15.65
CA GLN A 128 18.49 -1.32 -16.97
C GLN A 128 18.51 -2.71 -17.63
N LEU A 129 17.51 -3.00 -18.46
CA LEU A 129 17.54 -4.19 -19.30
C LEU A 129 18.59 -4.00 -20.41
N PRO A 130 19.29 -5.08 -20.84
CA PRO A 130 20.22 -5.00 -21.96
C PRO A 130 19.53 -4.43 -23.21
N ASP A 131 20.22 -3.55 -23.92
CA ASP A 131 19.78 -2.96 -25.19
C ASP A 131 18.40 -2.28 -25.14
N SER A 132 18.01 -1.74 -23.98
CA SER A 132 16.71 -1.11 -23.79
C SER A 132 16.71 0.02 -22.76
N ASP A 133 15.86 1.04 -22.98
CA ASP A 133 15.59 2.10 -21.99
C ASP A 133 14.72 1.63 -20.80
N GLN A 134 14.30 0.36 -20.82
CA GLN A 134 13.50 -0.29 -19.80
C GLN A 134 14.31 -0.55 -18.53
N LEU A 135 13.70 -0.26 -17.38
CA LEU A 135 14.21 -0.65 -16.07
C LEU A 135 13.89 -2.13 -15.82
N GLY A 136 14.86 -2.83 -15.23
CA GLY A 136 14.75 -4.18 -14.72
C GLY A 136 14.60 -4.20 -13.20
N LEU A 137 14.30 -5.38 -12.67
CA LEU A 137 14.36 -5.63 -11.22
C LEU A 137 15.76 -6.13 -10.82
N PRO A 138 16.22 -5.86 -9.59
CA PRO A 138 17.46 -6.43 -9.06
C PRO A 138 17.26 -7.92 -8.70
N LEU A 139 17.21 -8.79 -9.71
CA LEU A 139 16.80 -10.19 -9.55
C LEU A 139 17.74 -11.01 -8.65
N GLN A 140 19.04 -10.69 -8.67
CA GLN A 140 20.05 -11.41 -7.89
C GLN A 140 19.96 -11.11 -6.38
N ASP A 141 19.30 -10.02 -6.00
CA ASP A 141 19.27 -9.52 -4.63
C ASP A 141 17.87 -9.07 -4.21
N LEU A 142 16.80 -9.55 -4.87
CA LEU A 142 15.46 -8.97 -4.72
C LEU A 142 14.96 -9.00 -3.26
N ASN A 143 15.28 -10.07 -2.55
CA ASN A 143 14.91 -10.31 -1.15
C ASN A 143 16.03 -9.91 -0.15
N PHE A 144 17.12 -9.28 -0.61
CA PHE A 144 18.30 -9.01 0.21
C PHE A 144 18.81 -10.26 0.93
N ASP A 145 19.01 -11.37 0.23
CA ASP A 145 19.41 -12.62 0.89
C ASP A 145 20.81 -12.55 1.51
N ASP A 146 21.70 -11.75 0.89
CA ASP A 146 23.00 -11.39 1.44
C ASP A 146 22.89 -10.25 2.47
N PRO A 147 23.31 -10.45 3.73
CA PRO A 147 23.36 -9.37 4.72
C PRO A 147 24.24 -8.17 4.33
N ASN A 148 25.22 -8.36 3.43
CA ASN A 148 26.14 -7.29 3.01
C ASN A 148 25.51 -6.30 2.02
N THR A 149 24.50 -6.73 1.26
CA THR A 149 23.74 -5.85 0.34
C THR A 149 22.60 -5.13 1.07
N PHE A 150 22.22 -5.62 2.26
CA PHE A 150 21.14 -5.06 3.03
C PHE A 150 21.52 -3.76 3.73
N THR A 151 20.77 -2.70 3.43
CA THR A 151 20.61 -1.59 4.36
C THR A 151 19.11 -1.30 4.55
N PRO A 152 18.65 -0.95 5.76
CA PRO A 152 17.24 -0.67 6.00
C PRO A 152 16.67 0.41 5.09
N LYS A 153 17.49 1.42 4.75
CA LYS A 153 17.15 2.50 3.83
C LYS A 153 16.87 1.98 2.42
N ILE A 154 17.79 1.17 1.86
CA ILE A 154 17.64 0.66 0.49
C ILE A 154 16.45 -0.32 0.43
N ALA A 155 16.28 -1.18 1.45
CA ALA A 155 15.14 -2.10 1.53
C ALA A 155 13.80 -1.36 1.59
N TYR A 156 13.72 -0.29 2.40
CA TYR A 156 12.53 0.56 2.43
C TYR A 156 12.27 1.22 1.09
N GLN A 157 13.27 1.89 0.50
CA GLN A 157 13.14 2.54 -0.81
C GLN A 157 12.67 1.58 -1.90
N ARG A 158 13.25 0.37 -1.94
CA ARG A 158 12.85 -0.69 -2.86
C ARG A 158 11.40 -1.13 -2.63
N SER A 159 10.98 -1.29 -1.37
CA SER A 159 9.59 -1.65 -1.04
C SER A 159 8.59 -0.59 -1.52
N GLN A 160 8.93 0.69 -1.40
CA GLN A 160 8.09 1.79 -1.88
C GLN A 160 8.02 1.83 -3.41
N TRP A 161 9.15 1.60 -4.08
CA TRP A 161 9.16 1.48 -5.54
C TRP A 161 8.30 0.31 -6.03
N PHE A 162 8.43 -0.85 -5.41
CA PHE A 162 7.61 -2.01 -5.75
C PHE A 162 6.11 -1.75 -5.53
N LEU A 163 5.73 -1.00 -4.49
CA LEU A 163 4.35 -0.55 -4.28
C LEU A 163 3.85 0.33 -5.43
N THR A 164 4.68 1.27 -5.93
CA THR A 164 4.29 2.11 -7.08
C THR A 164 4.12 1.31 -8.36
N LEU A 165 5.06 0.39 -8.65
CA LEU A 165 4.97 -0.53 -9.80
C LEU A 165 3.71 -1.39 -9.73
N PHE A 166 3.39 -1.91 -8.55
CA PHE A 166 2.17 -2.68 -8.32
C PHE A 166 0.91 -1.85 -8.56
N ALA A 167 0.85 -0.63 -8.04
CA ALA A 167 -0.31 0.24 -8.20
C ALA A 167 -0.56 0.56 -9.68
N ASP A 168 0.50 0.89 -10.41
CA ASP A 168 0.41 1.18 -11.85
C ASP A 168 -0.02 -0.06 -12.63
N GLU A 169 0.57 -1.23 -12.37
CA GLU A 169 0.21 -2.47 -13.05
C GLU A 169 -1.22 -2.93 -12.72
N LEU A 170 -1.68 -2.74 -11.48
CA LEU A 170 -3.07 -3.00 -11.10
C LEU A 170 -4.02 -2.06 -11.86
N SER A 171 -3.75 -0.75 -11.85
CA SER A 171 -4.56 0.24 -12.57
C SER A 171 -4.64 -0.07 -14.07
N ARG A 172 -3.52 -0.49 -14.68
CA ARG A 172 -3.44 -0.88 -16.08
C ARG A 172 -4.27 -2.14 -16.38
N ARG A 173 -4.19 -3.16 -15.52
CA ARG A 173 -4.92 -4.42 -15.69
C ARG A 173 -6.42 -4.24 -15.55
N THR A 174 -6.85 -3.45 -14.58
CA THR A 174 -8.27 -3.31 -14.23
C THR A 174 -8.93 -2.10 -14.88
N ALA A 175 -8.21 -1.44 -15.80
CA ALA A 175 -8.61 -0.22 -16.48
C ALA A 175 -9.97 -0.33 -17.16
N HIS A 176 -10.25 -1.49 -17.74
CA HIS A 176 -11.44 -1.77 -18.55
C HIS A 176 -12.45 -2.67 -17.83
N GLU A 177 -12.11 -3.16 -16.65
CA GLU A 177 -12.92 -4.15 -15.92
C GLU A 177 -13.87 -3.48 -14.91
N THR A 178 -13.44 -2.37 -14.29
CA THR A 178 -14.12 -1.81 -13.13
C THR A 178 -13.98 -0.28 -13.09
N MET A 179 -14.92 0.41 -12.44
CA MET A 179 -14.80 1.84 -12.13
C MET A 179 -13.95 2.12 -10.88
N THR A 180 -13.45 1.07 -10.21
CA THR A 180 -12.63 1.20 -9.01
C THR A 180 -11.30 1.90 -9.33
N ARG A 181 -10.95 2.87 -8.48
CA ARG A 181 -9.75 3.70 -8.62
C ARG A 181 -8.61 3.14 -7.78
N VAL A 182 -7.42 3.10 -8.37
CA VAL A 182 -6.17 2.80 -7.66
C VAL A 182 -5.43 4.13 -7.47
N MET A 183 -5.21 4.50 -6.21
CA MET A 183 -4.64 5.77 -5.81
C MET A 183 -3.36 5.55 -5.00
N LEU A 184 -2.28 6.24 -5.38
CA LEU A 184 -1.06 6.38 -4.61
C LEU A 184 -1.11 7.70 -3.86
N VAL A 185 -1.01 7.67 -2.53
CA VAL A 185 -1.02 8.88 -1.70
C VAL A 185 0.33 9.05 -1.05
N ASN A 186 0.99 10.17 -1.36
CA ASN A 186 2.17 10.62 -0.63
C ASN A 186 1.75 11.66 0.42
N PRO A 187 1.90 11.38 1.72
CA PRO A 187 1.54 12.33 2.76
C PRO A 187 2.52 13.51 2.91
N VAL A 188 3.61 13.58 2.11
CA VAL A 188 4.68 14.62 2.03
C VAL A 188 5.55 14.75 3.26
N VAL A 189 4.94 14.55 4.42
CA VAL A 189 5.50 14.92 5.69
C VAL A 189 5.21 13.81 6.66
N SER A 190 6.19 12.98 6.86
CA SER A 190 6.21 12.14 8.04
C SER A 190 7.03 12.75 9.17
N LEU A 191 6.90 12.18 10.38
CA LEU A 191 7.56 12.64 11.61
C LEU A 191 9.10 12.75 11.53
N ALA A 192 9.73 12.33 10.43
CA ALA A 192 11.16 12.49 10.19
C ALA A 192 11.54 12.65 8.70
N THR A 193 10.67 13.22 7.87
CA THR A 193 11.08 13.67 6.53
C THR A 193 11.48 15.14 6.63
N ALA A 194 12.73 15.45 6.25
CA ALA A 194 13.20 16.83 6.14
C ALA A 194 12.22 17.66 5.28
N PRO A 195 11.74 18.85 5.73
CA PRO A 195 11.02 19.77 4.86
C PRO A 195 11.78 19.97 3.56
N ARG A 196 11.05 19.89 2.44
CA ARG A 196 11.61 20.28 1.15
C ARG A 196 11.83 21.79 1.19
N PHE A 197 13.10 22.20 1.28
CA PHE A 197 13.48 23.59 1.05
C PHE A 197 13.57 23.80 -0.46
N SER A 198 12.52 24.36 -1.05
CA SER A 198 12.58 24.94 -2.39
C SER A 198 13.25 26.31 -2.29
N GLY A 199 14.59 26.33 -2.28
CA GLY A 199 15.34 27.58 -2.26
C GLY A 199 16.76 27.37 -2.76
N SER A 200 17.18 28.21 -3.71
CA SER A 200 18.51 28.29 -4.32
C SER A 200 19.69 28.47 -3.33
N GLY A 201 19.41 28.66 -2.04
CA GLY A 201 20.42 28.84 -0.98
C GLY A 201 20.99 27.55 -0.36
N VAL A 202 20.37 26.38 -0.57
CA VAL A 202 20.91 25.10 -0.05
C VAL A 202 21.86 24.45 -1.05
N GLU A 203 21.69 24.74 -2.35
CA GLU A 203 22.58 24.24 -3.41
C GLU A 203 23.97 24.88 -3.38
N THR A 204 24.12 26.05 -2.76
CA THR A 204 25.40 26.77 -2.57
C THR A 204 26.16 26.35 -1.31
N LEU A 205 25.63 25.41 -0.51
CA LEU A 205 26.32 24.89 0.68
C LEU A 205 27.36 23.84 0.30
N THR A 206 28.55 23.93 0.89
CA THR A 206 29.57 22.88 0.81
C THR A 206 29.04 21.55 1.39
N THR A 207 29.57 20.42 0.91
CA THR A 207 29.11 19.06 1.29
C THR A 207 29.03 18.85 2.80
N GLU A 208 30.01 19.35 3.56
CA GLU A 208 30.03 19.26 5.02
C GLU A 208 28.91 20.08 5.69
N LYS A 209 28.67 21.31 5.22
CA LYS A 209 27.60 22.18 5.72
C LYS A 209 26.22 21.63 5.36
N LYS A 210 26.10 20.96 4.22
CA LYS A 210 24.89 20.25 3.80
C LYS A 210 24.57 19.08 4.74
N VAL A 211 25.58 18.30 5.14
CA VAL A 211 25.41 17.21 6.11
C VAL A 211 24.94 17.74 7.46
N VAL A 212 25.56 18.82 7.97
CA VAL A 212 25.16 19.44 9.25
C VAL A 212 23.74 20.04 9.15
N PHE A 213 23.43 20.70 8.05
CA PHE A 213 22.09 21.24 7.78
C PHE A 213 21.04 20.13 7.73
N ASP A 214 21.29 19.05 6.99
CA ASP A 214 20.40 17.90 6.91
C ASP A 214 20.18 17.25 8.29
N GLN A 215 21.23 17.15 9.12
CA GLN A 215 21.12 16.67 10.51
C GLN A 215 20.27 17.60 11.40
N ALA A 216 20.48 18.91 11.30
CA ALA A 216 19.72 19.90 12.07
C ALA A 216 18.24 19.93 11.67
N ILE A 217 17.94 19.87 10.37
CA ILE A 217 16.58 19.79 9.85
C ILE A 217 15.91 18.47 10.25
N ASN A 218 16.64 17.36 10.21
CA ASN A 218 16.16 16.07 10.71
C ASN A 218 15.88 16.09 12.22
N PHE A 219 16.57 16.93 12.99
CA PHE A 219 16.28 17.12 14.41
C PHE A 219 15.01 17.97 14.62
N ILE A 220 14.89 19.10 13.92
CA ILE A 220 13.74 20.01 14.01
C ILE A 220 12.44 19.31 13.58
N THR A 221 12.49 18.47 12.55
CA THR A 221 11.31 17.72 12.08
C THR A 221 10.77 16.73 13.11
N ARG A 222 11.62 16.20 13.98
CA ARG A 222 11.18 15.31 15.08
C ARG A 222 10.40 16.06 16.17
N LEU A 223 10.58 17.37 16.29
CA LEU A 223 9.93 18.20 17.31
C LEU A 223 8.54 18.69 16.88
N VAL A 224 8.27 18.76 15.57
CA VAL A 224 6.99 19.27 15.04
C VAL A 224 6.04 18.11 14.71
N LYS A 225 4.97 17.95 15.50
CA LYS A 225 3.85 17.06 15.15
C LYS A 225 3.13 17.61 13.91
N ARG A 226 3.39 17.05 12.73
CA ARG A 226 2.70 17.44 11.49
C ARG A 226 1.54 16.49 11.18
N LYS A 227 0.47 17.02 10.59
CA LYS A 227 -0.77 16.26 10.27
C LYS A 227 -0.54 15.41 9.00
N VAL A 228 -0.17 14.15 9.18
CA VAL A 228 0.32 13.22 8.13
C VAL A 228 -0.80 12.57 7.28
N SER A 229 -2.08 12.90 7.50
CA SER A 229 -3.20 12.11 6.95
C SER A 229 -4.22 12.88 6.12
N ALA A 230 -4.00 14.18 5.88
CA ALA A 230 -4.99 15.01 5.19
C ALA A 230 -5.25 14.53 3.75
N THR A 231 -4.20 14.22 3.00
CA THR A 231 -4.33 13.72 1.61
C THR A 231 -4.95 12.33 1.56
N THR A 232 -4.59 11.44 2.47
CA THR A 232 -5.19 10.09 2.54
C THR A 232 -6.68 10.18 2.84
N LEU A 233 -7.07 11.05 3.79
CA LEU A 233 -8.47 11.26 4.12
C LEU A 233 -9.22 11.90 2.95
N PHE A 234 -8.63 12.91 2.30
CA PHE A 234 -9.17 13.53 1.09
C PHE A 234 -9.47 12.48 0.02
N CYS A 235 -8.50 11.64 -0.37
CA CYS A 235 -8.72 10.58 -1.36
C CYS A 235 -9.82 9.59 -0.95
N ALA A 236 -9.98 9.32 0.35
CA ALA A 236 -11.01 8.42 0.86
C ALA A 236 -12.42 9.01 0.77
N VAL A 237 -12.58 10.31 1.01
CA VAL A 237 -13.92 10.93 1.18
C VAL A 237 -14.31 11.90 0.06
N VAL A 238 -13.38 12.31 -0.81
CA VAL A 238 -13.65 13.28 -1.87
C VAL A 238 -14.76 12.78 -2.79
N ASP A 239 -15.66 13.67 -3.19
CA ASP A 239 -16.72 13.33 -4.13
C ASP A 239 -16.14 12.92 -5.49
N PRO A 240 -16.65 11.84 -6.14
CA PRO A 240 -16.22 11.44 -7.49
C PRO A 240 -16.21 12.58 -8.52
N VAL A 241 -17.11 13.56 -8.40
CA VAL A 241 -17.22 14.72 -9.30
C VAL A 241 -15.99 15.65 -9.23
N VAL A 242 -15.34 15.71 -8.07
CA VAL A 242 -14.12 16.51 -7.87
C VAL A 242 -12.88 15.80 -8.39
N LEU A 243 -12.94 14.47 -8.50
CA LEU A 243 -11.86 13.70 -9.08
C LEU A 243 -11.84 13.88 -10.61
N PRO A 244 -10.66 13.95 -11.22
CA PRO A 244 -10.58 14.07 -12.67
C PRO A 244 -11.27 12.88 -13.33
N SER A 245 -12.03 13.19 -14.39
CA SER A 245 -12.65 12.18 -15.25
C SER A 245 -11.57 11.22 -15.73
N ARG A 246 -11.82 9.91 -15.61
CA ARG A 246 -10.97 8.92 -16.28
C ARG A 246 -10.94 9.28 -17.76
N ALA A 247 -9.74 9.43 -18.31
CA ALA A 247 -9.55 9.76 -19.72
C ALA A 247 -10.41 8.81 -20.56
N ALA A 248 -11.37 9.36 -21.30
CA ALA A 248 -12.26 8.59 -22.13
C ALA A 248 -11.44 7.90 -23.22
N LYS A 249 -11.53 6.56 -23.28
CA LYS A 249 -11.25 5.67 -24.43
C LYS A 249 -10.19 6.13 -25.45
N ASN A 250 -9.09 6.77 -25.03
CA ASN A 250 -7.97 7.03 -25.91
C ASN A 250 -6.99 5.87 -25.75
N GLU A 251 -6.99 4.97 -26.73
CA GLU A 251 -6.15 3.76 -26.81
C GLU A 251 -4.63 4.03 -26.65
N ARG A 252 -4.21 5.30 -26.67
CA ARG A 252 -2.80 5.72 -26.58
C ARG A 252 -2.33 6.11 -25.18
N VAL A 253 -3.21 6.18 -24.17
CA VAL A 253 -2.80 6.57 -22.81
C VAL A 253 -2.64 5.32 -21.95
N VAL A 254 -1.41 5.00 -21.55
CA VAL A 254 -1.16 3.90 -20.60
C VAL A 254 -1.77 4.26 -19.25
N GLN A 255 -2.79 3.52 -18.84
CA GLN A 255 -3.49 3.76 -17.58
C GLN A 255 -2.60 3.40 -16.39
N SER A 256 -2.46 4.33 -15.45
CA SER A 256 -1.59 4.23 -14.27
C SER A 256 -2.33 4.61 -12.99
N ALA A 257 -1.72 4.41 -11.83
CA ALA A 257 -2.33 4.81 -10.57
C ALA A 257 -2.29 6.33 -10.39
N GLU A 258 -3.38 6.88 -9.86
CA GLU A 258 -3.53 8.31 -9.60
C GLU A 258 -2.68 8.71 -8.40
N ARG A 259 -1.79 9.69 -8.57
CA ARG A 259 -0.83 10.08 -7.53
C ARG A 259 -1.30 11.37 -6.85
N PHE A 260 -1.53 11.32 -5.56
CA PHE A 260 -1.97 12.48 -4.77
C PHE A 260 -0.90 12.92 -3.78
N GLN A 261 -0.72 14.24 -3.69
CA GLN A 261 0.21 14.90 -2.79
C GLN A 261 -0.35 16.28 -2.43
N ASP A 262 -0.27 16.67 -1.15
CA ASP A 262 -0.75 17.97 -0.67
C ASP A 262 -2.20 18.30 -1.12
N LEU A 263 -3.09 17.30 -1.03
CA LEU A 263 -4.50 17.39 -1.42
C LEU A 263 -4.74 17.61 -2.92
N ARG A 264 -3.71 17.40 -3.76
CA ARG A 264 -3.77 17.62 -5.20
C ARG A 264 -3.35 16.38 -5.95
N LEU A 265 -3.92 16.18 -7.14
CA LEU A 265 -3.41 15.21 -8.09
C LEU A 265 -2.08 15.74 -8.68
N ILE A 266 -1.02 14.94 -8.59
CA ILE A 266 0.22 15.19 -9.32
C ILE A 266 0.07 14.56 -10.70
N SER A 267 -0.08 15.39 -11.72
CA SER A 267 -0.15 14.93 -13.11
C SER A 267 0.71 15.80 -14.02
N ASP A 268 1.98 15.42 -14.18
CA ASP A 268 2.72 15.74 -15.39
C ASP A 268 2.60 14.54 -16.33
N GLN A 269 1.70 14.62 -17.31
CA GLN A 269 1.38 13.50 -18.20
C GLN A 269 2.58 13.04 -19.04
N THR A 270 3.48 13.95 -19.40
CA THR A 270 4.64 13.64 -20.25
C THR A 270 5.66 12.83 -19.46
N THR A 271 6.05 13.33 -18.29
CA THR A 271 6.98 12.65 -17.38
C THR A 271 6.40 11.33 -16.86
N LEU A 272 5.09 11.30 -16.60
CA LEU A 272 4.41 10.08 -16.16
C LEU A 272 4.42 9.00 -17.26
N THR A 273 4.07 9.36 -18.50
CA THR A 273 4.04 8.41 -19.63
C THR A 273 5.43 7.85 -19.94
N GLN A 274 6.47 8.70 -19.94
CA GLN A 274 7.86 8.24 -20.11
C GLN A 274 8.28 7.28 -19.00
N ASN A 275 7.99 7.60 -17.74
CA ASN A 275 8.31 6.73 -16.61
C ASN A 275 7.56 5.40 -16.65
N ILE A 276 6.27 5.41 -17.01
CA ILE A 276 5.48 4.18 -17.16
C ILE A 276 6.07 3.30 -18.25
N ASN A 277 6.38 3.88 -19.42
CA ASN A 277 6.98 3.12 -20.51
C ASN A 277 8.30 2.48 -20.06
N ARG A 278 9.18 3.23 -19.40
CA ARG A 278 10.46 2.68 -18.89
C ARG A 278 10.29 1.61 -17.80
N THR A 279 9.18 1.59 -17.07
CA THR A 279 8.98 0.67 -15.94
C THR A 279 8.05 -0.50 -16.25
N LEU A 280 7.43 -0.54 -17.43
CA LEU A 280 6.42 -1.53 -17.80
C LEU A 280 6.93 -2.97 -17.70
N SER A 281 8.15 -3.22 -18.16
CA SER A 281 8.75 -4.57 -18.07
C SER A 281 8.96 -4.99 -16.62
N ALA A 282 9.49 -4.09 -15.79
CA ALA A 282 9.67 -4.31 -14.36
C ALA A 282 8.33 -4.54 -13.63
N SER A 283 7.28 -3.77 -13.94
CA SER A 283 5.98 -3.89 -13.26
C SER A 283 5.29 -5.22 -13.59
N GLN A 284 5.32 -5.65 -14.85
CA GLN A 284 4.76 -6.92 -15.29
C GLN A 284 5.53 -8.12 -14.71
N TYR A 285 6.86 -8.03 -14.67
CA TYR A 285 7.67 -9.09 -14.09
C TYR A 285 7.48 -9.18 -12.57
N LEU A 286 7.48 -8.03 -11.89
CA LEU A 286 7.22 -7.94 -10.46
C LEU A 286 5.84 -8.53 -10.12
N TRP A 287 4.82 -8.27 -10.94
CA TRP A 287 3.50 -8.87 -10.75
C TRP A 287 3.55 -10.40 -10.73
N LYS A 288 4.14 -11.02 -11.76
CA LYS A 288 4.27 -12.50 -11.85
C LYS A 288 5.08 -13.07 -10.69
N LEU A 289 6.16 -12.39 -10.32
CA LEU A 289 7.01 -12.78 -9.19
C LEU A 289 6.20 -12.77 -7.89
N SER A 290 5.47 -11.67 -7.64
CA SER A 290 4.66 -11.50 -6.43
C SER A 290 3.52 -12.50 -6.36
N GLU A 291 2.88 -12.88 -7.47
CA GLU A 291 1.88 -13.96 -7.49
C GLU A 291 2.49 -15.28 -7.02
N LYS A 292 3.66 -15.64 -7.56
CA LYS A 292 4.36 -16.89 -7.20
C LYS A 292 4.84 -16.89 -5.75
N TRP A 293 5.38 -15.78 -5.27
CA TRP A 293 5.95 -15.67 -3.92
C TRP A 293 4.85 -15.64 -2.85
N THR A 294 3.74 -14.96 -3.11
CA THR A 294 2.59 -14.92 -2.20
C THR A 294 1.62 -16.08 -2.38
N ARG A 295 1.93 -17.00 -3.31
CA ARG A 295 1.12 -18.18 -3.67
C ARG A 295 -0.27 -17.86 -4.22
N LEU A 296 -0.48 -16.67 -4.78
CA LEU A 296 -1.74 -16.33 -5.45
C LEU A 296 -1.93 -17.08 -6.78
N ASP A 297 -0.84 -17.55 -7.39
CA ASP A 297 -0.86 -18.43 -8.56
C ASP A 297 -1.54 -19.79 -8.29
N LYS A 298 -1.36 -20.33 -7.08
CA LYS A 298 -1.93 -21.62 -6.66
C LYS A 298 -3.16 -21.50 -5.76
N TYR A 299 -3.17 -20.48 -4.91
CA TYR A 299 -4.22 -20.23 -3.92
C TYR A 299 -4.69 -18.78 -4.06
N PRO A 300 -5.55 -18.48 -5.06
CA PRO A 300 -6.03 -17.13 -5.31
C PRO A 300 -6.97 -16.63 -4.20
N GLU A 301 -7.67 -17.55 -3.53
CA GLU A 301 -8.68 -17.21 -2.53
C GLU A 301 -8.09 -16.95 -1.13
N PRO A 302 -8.82 -16.20 -0.28
CA PRO A 302 -8.53 -16.11 1.15
C PRO A 302 -8.56 -17.48 1.84
N LEU A 303 -7.97 -17.58 3.03
CA LEU A 303 -7.98 -18.84 3.79
C LEU A 303 -9.43 -19.21 4.18
N PRO A 304 -9.86 -20.47 3.98
CA PRO A 304 -11.19 -20.89 4.41
C PRO A 304 -11.32 -20.73 5.92
N LEU A 305 -12.43 -20.12 6.34
CA LEU A 305 -12.74 -19.96 7.75
C LEU A 305 -13.28 -21.29 8.31
N PRO A 306 -12.95 -21.64 9.57
CA PRO A 306 -13.63 -22.74 10.23
C PRO A 306 -15.14 -22.45 10.28
N PRO A 307 -16.01 -23.47 10.20
CA PRO A 307 -17.44 -23.29 10.30
C PRO A 307 -17.77 -22.56 11.62
N ARG A 308 -18.59 -21.50 11.52
CA ARG A 308 -19.04 -20.77 12.71
C ARG A 308 -19.84 -21.75 13.57
N LEU A 309 -19.43 -21.91 14.83
CA LEU A 309 -20.24 -22.65 15.80
C LEU A 309 -21.61 -21.95 15.88
N PRO A 310 -22.72 -22.71 15.95
CA PRO A 310 -24.04 -22.11 16.13
C PRO A 310 -24.01 -21.20 17.36
N THR A 311 -24.40 -19.94 17.18
CA THR A 311 -24.68 -19.06 18.32
C THR A 311 -25.75 -19.72 19.19
N PRO A 312 -25.54 -19.90 20.51
CA PRO A 312 -26.59 -20.40 21.40
C PRO A 312 -27.76 -19.40 21.35
N GLY A 313 -28.87 -19.78 20.70
CA GLY A 313 -30.07 -18.94 20.66
C GLY A 313 -30.82 -18.85 19.32
N ASN A 314 -30.30 -19.37 18.21
CA ASN A 314 -31.08 -19.49 16.97
C ASN A 314 -31.52 -20.95 16.78
N PRO A 315 -32.79 -21.31 17.04
CA PRO A 315 -33.28 -22.63 16.66
C PRO A 315 -33.23 -22.72 15.13
N VAL A 316 -32.46 -23.68 14.63
CA VAL A 316 -32.46 -24.04 13.22
C VAL A 316 -33.87 -24.50 12.87
N ALA A 317 -34.56 -23.76 12.02
CA ALA A 317 -35.80 -24.23 11.41
C ALA A 317 -35.46 -25.50 10.61
N SER A 318 -35.90 -26.64 11.11
CA SER A 318 -35.85 -27.92 10.40
C SER A 318 -36.74 -27.81 9.16
N HIS A 319 -36.11 -27.66 8.00
CA HIS A 319 -36.78 -27.87 6.73
C HIS A 319 -37.15 -29.36 6.62
N VAL A 320 -38.41 -29.69 6.88
CA VAL A 320 -39.00 -30.98 6.49
C VAL A 320 -39.31 -30.89 4.99
N PRO A 321 -38.77 -31.78 4.13
CA PRO A 321 -39.16 -31.81 2.73
C PRO A 321 -40.58 -32.39 2.59
N PRO A 322 -41.42 -31.85 1.69
CA PRO A 322 -42.77 -32.35 1.51
C PRO A 322 -42.76 -33.61 0.65
N GLY A 323 -43.33 -34.69 1.20
CA GLY A 323 -44.07 -35.72 0.45
C GLY A 323 -43.25 -36.72 -0.36
N SER A 324 -43.11 -37.92 0.19
CA SER A 324 -43.16 -39.14 -0.63
C SER A 324 -44.41 -39.91 -0.22
N THR A 325 -45.43 -39.87 -1.09
CA THR A 325 -46.45 -40.91 -1.20
C THR A 325 -45.82 -42.18 -1.75
#